data_AF-A0A9D6DYH3-F1
#
_entry.id   AF-A0A9D6DYH3-F1
#
_cell.length_a   1.000
_cell.length_b   1.000
_cell.length_c   1.000
_cell.angle_alpha   90.00
_cell.angle_beta   90.00
_cell.angle_gamma   90.00
#
_symmetry.space_group_name_H-M   'P 1'
#
loop_
_entity.id
_entity.type
_entity.pdbx_description
1 polymer ?
#
loop_
_entity_poly.entity_id
_entity_poly.type
_entity_poly.pdbx_seq_one_letter_code
_entity_poly.pdbx_strand_id
1 'polypeptide(L)'
;MRNRYLRNMRIWTKGLLGVVLLTLLISGSANAFKTYNWVGGTIHQNISRSALPQLGVSEASFQVIDDGNTSQDILGTKKFTTASHHCDDNELAASVRYLDKRFEYIRGRAAKAHKDRKAWKDVLYAFGELLHTAQDFYSHSNYVESHLSHNVSAKAADIPLVNWGNFAYRPKSQKGIKTGYFLWDNTLKSEVALSRDAVCKILWESHRGLNFAFTNEYEGRTASFAGYILYATDPMISVLHRDINKDNDRTAAGSIVVPATGQTLFSYAFNLAVRETKRQWQRLESEVRAAYPKEGAKIVRALKTGVLSESEPSASYKLTRIEVTRSYNWTTGITEPGDKTYSADAREFKMGWDGTFKSGMAEFNYQGISHAASTVTLTQVPATLKSGESVTFAANMTGEWKMQGYGIDRDHTIQLSGAAGDGKWTVGGKPSGDYSGSTSAQNTVKVAESSGDQQVYTVNADLNFGGDNWAKMTVKLIYVR
;
A
#
# COMPACT_ATOMS: atom_id res chain seq x y z
N MET A 1 -0.89 -64.01 -0.47
CA MET A 1 -0.42 -63.02 0.54
C MET A 1 0.26 -61.77 -0.06
N ARG A 2 -0.15 -61.28 -1.24
CA ARG A 2 0.51 -60.11 -1.91
C ARG A 2 -0.34 -58.84 -1.98
N ASN A 3 -1.61 -58.89 -1.57
CA ASN A 3 -2.57 -57.77 -1.69
C ASN A 3 -2.86 -57.00 -0.38
N ARG A 4 -2.24 -57.35 0.75
CA ARG A 4 -2.41 -56.59 2.02
C ARG A 4 -1.35 -55.50 2.27
N TYR A 5 -0.21 -55.54 1.57
CA TYR A 5 0.88 -54.57 1.82
C TYR A 5 0.68 -53.20 1.14
N LEU A 6 -0.05 -53.14 0.02
CA LEU A 6 -0.23 -51.89 -0.74
C LEU A 6 -1.37 -50.99 -0.23
N ARG A 7 -2.25 -51.48 0.65
CA ARG A 7 -3.33 -50.66 1.25
C ARG A 7 -2.86 -49.81 2.43
N ASN A 8 -1.79 -50.21 3.13
CA ASN A 8 -1.30 -49.47 4.30
C ASN A 8 -0.36 -48.30 3.95
N MET A 9 0.27 -48.27 2.76
CA MET A 9 1.12 -47.14 2.34
C MET A 9 0.36 -45.88 1.88
N ARG A 10 -0.93 -45.98 1.53
CA ARG A 10 -1.74 -44.83 1.07
C ARG A 10 -2.38 -44.02 2.21
N ILE A 11 -2.41 -44.55 3.43
CA ILE A 11 -3.01 -43.87 4.59
C ILE A 11 -1.96 -43.01 5.32
N TRP A 12 -0.69 -43.43 5.33
CA TRP A 12 0.40 -42.66 5.95
C TRP A 12 0.86 -41.45 5.13
N THR A 13 0.74 -41.49 3.80
CA THR A 13 1.14 -40.37 2.91
C THR A 13 0.16 -39.21 2.91
N LYS A 14 -1.13 -39.44 3.25
CA LYS A 14 -2.12 -38.35 3.36
C LYS A 14 -2.15 -37.71 4.76
N GLY A 15 -1.77 -38.44 5.81
CA GLY A 15 -1.66 -37.91 7.17
C GLY A 15 -0.44 -36.98 7.34
N LEU A 16 0.71 -37.33 6.76
CA LEU A 16 1.92 -36.52 6.89
C LEU A 16 1.84 -35.20 6.10
N LEU A 17 1.17 -35.20 4.93
CA LEU A 17 0.98 -33.99 4.12
C LEU A 17 0.03 -32.99 4.80
N GLY A 18 -1.00 -33.49 5.49
CA GLY A 18 -1.97 -32.65 6.21
C GLY A 18 -1.39 -31.97 7.45
N VAL A 19 -0.49 -32.64 8.19
CA VAL A 19 0.13 -32.07 9.40
C VAL A 19 1.18 -31.00 9.06
N VAL A 20 1.90 -31.12 7.95
CA VAL A 20 2.84 -30.10 7.45
C VAL A 20 2.10 -28.85 6.93
N LEU A 21 0.94 -29.02 6.28
CA LEU A 21 0.12 -27.89 5.83
C LEU A 21 -0.58 -27.15 6.98
N LEU A 22 -0.96 -27.84 8.06
CA LEU A 22 -1.64 -27.23 9.20
C LEU A 22 -0.67 -26.50 10.15
N THR A 23 0.61 -26.88 10.22
CA THR A 23 1.64 -26.13 10.95
C THR A 23 2.06 -24.83 10.25
N LEU A 24 1.88 -24.75 8.93
CA LEU A 24 2.11 -23.52 8.16
C LEU A 24 0.99 -22.47 8.30
N LEU A 25 -0.18 -22.84 8.83
CA LEU A 25 -1.36 -21.95 8.89
C LEU A 25 -1.64 -21.37 10.30
N ILE A 26 -0.96 -21.85 11.35
CA ILE A 26 -1.24 -21.46 12.76
C ILE A 26 -0.10 -20.64 13.39
N SER A 27 0.98 -20.37 12.66
CA SER A 27 2.03 -19.43 13.10
C SER A 27 1.67 -17.99 12.69
N GLY A 28 0.88 -17.33 13.54
CA GLY A 28 0.82 -15.87 13.57
C GLY A 28 2.23 -15.30 13.75
N SER A 29 2.62 -14.38 12.86
CA SER A 29 3.97 -13.81 12.72
C SER A 29 5.01 -14.82 12.20
N ALA A 30 4.87 -15.23 10.95
CA ALA A 30 5.96 -15.86 10.22
C ALA A 30 7.17 -14.91 10.19
N ASN A 31 8.25 -15.26 10.91
CA ASN A 31 9.61 -14.73 10.73
C ASN A 31 10.18 -15.23 9.38
N ALA A 32 9.44 -14.96 8.31
CA ALA A 32 9.75 -15.40 6.97
C ALA A 32 10.84 -14.48 6.39
N PHE A 33 11.95 -15.11 6.01
CA PHE A 33 13.03 -14.59 5.17
C PHE A 33 14.08 -13.71 5.85
N LYS A 34 14.96 -14.39 6.59
CA LYS A 34 16.40 -14.26 6.32
C LYS A 34 16.90 -15.55 5.73
N THR A 35 16.75 -15.65 4.42
CA THR A 35 17.16 -16.81 3.62
C THR A 35 18.65 -17.03 3.85
N TYR A 36 18.98 -18.09 4.60
CA TYR A 36 20.31 -18.65 4.81
C TYR A 36 21.40 -17.68 5.34
N ASN A 37 22.02 -18.01 6.47
CA ASN A 37 23.25 -17.33 6.92
C ASN A 37 24.40 -17.33 5.89
N TRP A 38 24.28 -18.09 4.80
CA TRP A 38 25.23 -18.11 3.68
C TRP A 38 24.81 -17.29 2.44
N VAL A 39 23.57 -16.79 2.34
CA VAL A 39 23.04 -16.03 1.16
C VAL A 39 22.87 -14.53 1.49
N GLY A 40 23.76 -13.95 2.29
CA GLY A 40 23.90 -12.48 2.38
C GLY A 40 22.82 -11.67 3.11
N GLY A 41 21.55 -12.09 3.17
CA GLY A 41 20.44 -11.26 3.69
C GLY A 41 20.60 -10.74 5.13
N THR A 42 21.31 -11.47 6.00
CA THR A 42 21.64 -10.98 7.35
C THR A 42 22.58 -9.76 7.33
N ILE A 43 23.44 -9.66 6.33
CA ILE A 43 24.49 -8.65 6.23
C ILE A 43 23.92 -7.32 5.74
N HIS A 44 23.04 -7.33 4.74
CA HIS A 44 22.30 -6.13 4.31
C HIS A 44 21.54 -5.46 5.46
N GLN A 45 20.86 -6.27 6.29
CA GLN A 45 20.25 -5.80 7.53
C GLN A 45 21.28 -5.17 8.46
N ASN A 46 22.45 -5.81 8.66
CA ASN A 46 23.48 -5.30 9.57
C ASN A 46 24.10 -3.97 9.10
N ILE A 47 24.33 -3.82 7.79
CA ILE A 47 24.77 -2.57 7.17
C ILE A 47 23.73 -1.48 7.45
N SER A 48 22.47 -1.77 7.15
CA SER A 48 21.36 -0.83 7.31
C SER A 48 21.12 -0.45 8.78
N ARG A 49 21.22 -1.41 9.71
CA ARG A 49 21.14 -1.17 11.18
C ARG A 49 22.33 -0.37 11.71
N SER A 50 23.51 -0.49 11.11
CA SER A 50 24.68 0.30 11.49
C SER A 50 24.57 1.75 11.01
N ALA A 51 23.80 1.99 9.94
CA ALA A 51 23.68 3.30 9.30
C ALA A 51 22.48 4.12 9.79
N LEU A 52 21.27 3.56 9.71
CA LEU A 52 20.00 4.30 9.73
C LEU A 52 19.53 4.79 11.12
N PRO A 53 19.71 4.04 12.23
CA PRO A 53 19.27 4.51 13.55
C PRO A 53 19.93 5.81 13.97
N GLN A 54 21.21 6.01 13.61
CA GLN A 54 21.96 7.26 13.89
C GLN A 54 21.38 8.47 13.14
N LEU A 55 20.54 8.24 12.13
CA LEU A 55 19.86 9.28 11.35
C LEU A 55 18.41 9.51 11.81
N GLY A 56 17.98 8.85 12.89
CA GLY A 56 16.66 8.96 13.48
C GLY A 56 15.58 8.10 12.79
N VAL A 57 15.98 7.09 12.01
CA VAL A 57 15.05 6.10 11.45
C VAL A 57 14.59 5.18 12.58
N SER A 58 13.28 5.06 12.78
CA SER A 58 12.68 4.19 13.79
C SER A 58 12.71 2.72 13.36
N GLU A 59 12.57 1.80 14.31
CA GLU A 59 12.51 0.35 14.02
C GLU A 59 11.39 0.01 13.03
N ALA A 60 10.24 0.67 13.13
CA ALA A 60 9.11 0.44 12.23
C ALA A 60 9.43 0.81 10.77
N SER A 61 10.11 1.94 10.56
CA SER A 61 10.55 2.35 9.22
C SER A 61 11.71 1.48 8.74
N PHE A 62 12.64 1.14 9.63
CA PHE A 62 13.75 0.24 9.37
C PHE A 62 13.24 -1.11 8.83
N GLN A 63 12.25 -1.73 9.47
CA GLN A 63 11.73 -3.02 9.02
C GLN A 63 11.21 -2.98 7.58
N VAL A 64 10.53 -1.91 7.17
CA VAL A 64 10.03 -1.79 5.79
C VAL A 64 11.17 -1.60 4.78
N ILE A 65 12.23 -0.87 5.17
CA ILE A 65 13.44 -0.74 4.37
C ILE A 65 14.12 -2.11 4.24
N ASP A 66 14.23 -2.86 5.33
CA ASP A 66 14.84 -4.18 5.38
C ASP A 66 14.07 -5.21 4.55
N ASP A 67 12.73 -5.17 4.57
CA ASP A 67 11.86 -5.98 3.72
C ASP A 67 12.12 -5.69 2.23
N GLY A 68 12.30 -4.42 1.87
CA GLY A 68 12.63 -3.99 0.51
C GLY A 68 14.01 -4.47 0.06
N ASN A 69 15.00 -4.33 0.95
CA ASN A 69 16.39 -4.74 0.74
C ASN A 69 16.45 -6.27 0.50
N THR A 70 16.01 -7.04 1.48
CA THR A 70 16.02 -8.52 1.45
C THR A 70 15.17 -9.12 0.32
N SER A 71 14.19 -8.38 -0.22
CA SER A 71 13.35 -8.89 -1.29
C SER A 71 14.08 -9.24 -2.59
N GLN A 72 15.31 -8.73 -2.78
CA GLN A 72 16.11 -9.02 -3.95
C GLN A 72 16.81 -10.37 -3.84
N ASP A 73 17.11 -10.83 -2.64
CA ASP A 73 17.78 -12.12 -2.37
C ASP A 73 16.83 -13.33 -2.29
N ILE A 74 15.58 -13.17 -2.70
CA ILE A 74 14.62 -14.28 -2.67
C ILE A 74 14.89 -15.21 -3.86
N LEU A 75 15.52 -16.36 -3.56
CA LEU A 75 15.82 -17.42 -4.52
C LEU A 75 14.62 -17.79 -5.40
N GLY A 76 14.87 -17.94 -6.70
CA GLY A 76 13.84 -18.31 -7.69
C GLY A 76 12.95 -17.14 -8.14
N THR A 77 13.13 -15.94 -7.59
CA THR A 77 12.48 -14.74 -8.11
C THR A 77 13.30 -14.12 -9.23
N LYS A 78 12.63 -13.34 -10.09
CA LYS A 78 13.32 -12.54 -11.12
C LYS A 78 14.25 -11.50 -10.49
N LYS A 79 13.94 -10.98 -9.29
CA LYS A 79 14.78 -9.98 -8.64
C LYS A 79 16.17 -10.54 -8.36
N PHE A 80 16.23 -11.76 -7.82
CA PHE A 80 17.45 -12.49 -7.51
C PHE A 80 18.36 -12.73 -8.72
N THR A 81 17.78 -13.00 -9.88
CA THR A 81 18.57 -13.30 -11.09
C THR A 81 18.83 -12.07 -11.98
N THR A 82 18.42 -10.88 -11.56
CA THR A 82 18.62 -9.66 -12.35
C THR A 82 19.95 -9.01 -11.97
N ALA A 83 20.99 -9.19 -12.76
CA ALA A 83 22.35 -8.68 -12.47
C ALA A 83 22.38 -7.19 -12.06
N SER A 84 21.61 -6.34 -12.73
CA SER A 84 21.54 -4.91 -12.39
C SER A 84 21.07 -4.59 -10.96
N HIS A 85 20.33 -5.50 -10.32
CA HIS A 85 19.88 -5.39 -8.93
C HIS A 85 21.00 -5.70 -7.93
N HIS A 86 21.97 -6.53 -8.32
CA HIS A 86 23.06 -7.02 -7.48
C HIS A 86 24.43 -6.44 -7.85
N CYS A 87 24.47 -5.45 -8.76
CA CYS A 87 25.70 -4.93 -9.34
C CYS A 87 26.63 -6.01 -9.94
N ASP A 88 26.07 -7.04 -10.57
CA ASP A 88 26.83 -8.16 -11.13
C ASP A 88 27.04 -8.06 -12.65
N ASP A 89 27.75 -9.04 -13.21
CA ASP A 89 27.94 -9.28 -14.64
C ASP A 89 28.54 -8.11 -15.44
N ASN A 90 29.29 -7.23 -14.78
CA ASN A 90 29.75 -5.94 -15.33
C ASN A 90 28.62 -5.03 -15.84
N GLU A 91 27.38 -5.23 -15.39
CA GLU A 91 26.22 -4.41 -15.77
C GLU A 91 26.10 -3.10 -14.99
N LEU A 92 27.22 -2.48 -14.58
CA LEU A 92 27.25 -1.28 -13.73
C LEU A 92 26.35 -0.13 -14.25
N ALA A 93 26.35 0.09 -15.56
CA ALA A 93 25.49 1.12 -16.16
C ALA A 93 24.00 0.79 -16.01
N ALA A 94 23.62 -0.50 -16.06
CA ALA A 94 22.26 -0.93 -15.81
C ALA A 94 21.90 -0.81 -14.32
N SER A 95 22.82 -1.13 -13.41
CA SER A 95 22.65 -0.91 -11.97
C SER A 95 22.43 0.56 -11.64
N VAL A 96 23.20 1.47 -12.22
CA VAL A 96 22.97 2.92 -12.03
C VAL A 96 21.59 3.35 -12.53
N ARG A 97 21.17 2.89 -13.72
CA ARG A 97 19.81 3.13 -14.21
C ARG A 97 18.75 2.55 -13.28
N TYR A 98 19.02 1.41 -12.63
CA TYR A 98 18.11 0.83 -11.65
C TYR A 98 17.99 1.72 -10.40
N LEU A 99 19.11 2.17 -9.84
CA LEU A 99 19.14 3.13 -8.72
C LEU A 99 18.35 4.40 -9.06
N ASP A 100 18.55 4.97 -10.25
CA ASP A 100 17.83 6.16 -10.71
C ASP A 100 16.33 5.90 -10.83
N LYS A 101 15.92 4.76 -11.41
CA LYS A 101 14.50 4.36 -11.49
C LYS A 101 13.87 4.17 -10.11
N ARG A 102 14.60 3.64 -9.13
CA ARG A 102 14.11 3.53 -7.75
C ARG A 102 13.94 4.92 -7.12
N PHE A 103 14.89 5.83 -7.30
CA PHE A 103 14.75 7.23 -6.86
C PHE A 103 13.56 7.94 -7.52
N GLU A 104 13.37 7.79 -8.84
CA GLU A 104 12.21 8.32 -9.55
C GLU A 104 10.89 7.80 -8.98
N TYR A 105 10.81 6.50 -8.71
CA TYR A 105 9.64 5.89 -8.09
C TYR A 105 9.37 6.48 -6.69
N ILE A 106 10.42 6.59 -5.87
CA ILE A 106 10.33 7.19 -4.52
C ILE A 106 9.80 8.62 -4.60
N ARG A 107 10.39 9.46 -5.47
CA ARG A 107 9.93 10.84 -5.68
C ARG A 107 8.46 10.88 -6.06
N GLY A 108 8.01 10.04 -7.00
CA GLY A 108 6.60 9.98 -7.42
C GLY A 108 5.60 9.59 -6.31
N ARG A 109 6.05 8.93 -5.24
CA ARG A 109 5.21 8.45 -4.12
C ARG A 109 5.33 9.29 -2.85
N ALA A 110 6.45 9.98 -2.66
CA ALA A 110 6.79 10.68 -1.42
C ALA A 110 5.78 11.74 -0.99
N ALA A 111 5.13 12.45 -1.92
CA ALA A 111 4.11 13.46 -1.62
C ALA A 111 3.06 12.98 -0.61
N LYS A 112 2.61 11.72 -0.75
CA LYS A 112 1.53 11.13 0.06
C LYS A 112 2.03 10.36 1.28
N ALA A 113 3.33 10.12 1.40
CA ALA A 113 3.90 9.24 2.42
C ALA A 113 3.70 9.72 3.87
N HIS A 114 3.34 10.99 4.09
CA HIS A 114 2.99 11.48 5.43
C HIS A 114 1.51 11.37 5.79
N LYS A 115 0.63 11.00 4.85
CA LYS A 115 -0.82 10.92 5.03
C LYS A 115 -1.37 9.52 4.74
N ASP A 116 -0.69 8.78 3.88
CA ASP A 116 -1.10 7.45 3.41
C ASP A 116 -0.07 6.39 3.82
N ARG A 117 -0.53 5.42 4.62
CA ARG A 117 0.28 4.30 5.09
C ARG A 117 0.83 3.46 3.94
N LYS A 118 0.06 3.29 2.87
CA LYS A 118 0.52 2.54 1.70
C LYS A 118 1.63 3.30 0.98
N ALA A 119 1.46 4.59 0.72
CA ALA A 119 2.50 5.42 0.11
C ALA A 119 3.79 5.46 0.96
N TRP A 120 3.65 5.52 2.29
CA TRP A 120 4.78 5.39 3.22
C TRP A 120 5.54 4.07 3.03
N LYS A 121 4.81 2.93 3.00
CA LYS A 121 5.42 1.62 2.76
C LYS A 121 6.08 1.54 1.39
N ASP A 122 5.39 1.97 0.34
CA ASP A 122 5.89 1.93 -1.04
C ASP A 122 7.21 2.70 -1.18
N VAL A 123 7.34 3.87 -0.53
CA VAL A 123 8.58 4.68 -0.53
C VAL A 123 9.71 3.97 0.19
N LEU A 124 9.49 3.51 1.42
CA LEU A 124 10.54 2.88 2.22
C LEU A 124 10.99 1.55 1.64
N TYR A 125 10.07 0.76 1.09
CA TYR A 125 10.38 -0.51 0.44
C TYR A 125 11.23 -0.29 -0.82
N ALA A 126 10.85 0.67 -1.67
CA ALA A 126 11.64 1.04 -2.85
C ALA A 126 13.01 1.62 -2.48
N PHE A 127 13.12 2.29 -1.34
CA PHE A 127 14.41 2.74 -0.81
C PHE A 127 15.26 1.56 -0.32
N GLY A 128 14.65 0.56 0.32
CA GLY A 128 15.31 -0.72 0.64
C GLY A 128 15.87 -1.41 -0.59
N GLU A 129 15.08 -1.50 -1.67
CA GLU A 129 15.54 -2.04 -2.95
C GLU A 129 16.73 -1.27 -3.53
N LEU A 130 16.71 0.06 -3.40
CA LEU A 130 17.82 0.89 -3.84
C LEU A 130 19.10 0.61 -3.03
N LEU A 131 18.96 0.48 -1.71
CA LEU A 131 20.07 0.19 -0.81
C LEU A 131 20.72 -1.15 -1.13
N HIS A 132 19.93 -2.19 -1.43
CA HIS A 132 20.43 -3.51 -1.84
C HIS A 132 21.52 -3.38 -2.91
N THR A 133 21.16 -2.80 -4.06
CA THR A 133 22.08 -2.62 -5.20
C THR A 133 23.28 -1.74 -4.85
N ALA A 134 23.08 -0.68 -4.07
CA ALA A 134 24.17 0.21 -3.68
C ALA A 134 25.17 -0.44 -2.70
N GLN A 135 24.69 -1.35 -1.85
CA GLN A 135 25.51 -2.12 -0.91
C GLN A 135 26.29 -3.20 -1.67
N ASP A 136 25.62 -3.93 -2.56
CA ASP A 136 26.23 -4.99 -3.39
C ASP A 136 27.38 -4.48 -4.25
N PHE A 137 27.32 -3.22 -4.73
CA PHE A 137 28.45 -2.63 -5.45
C PHE A 137 29.78 -2.76 -4.69
N TYR A 138 29.79 -2.56 -3.37
CA TYR A 138 31.04 -2.66 -2.59
C TYR A 138 31.44 -4.11 -2.30
N SER A 139 30.48 -5.05 -2.35
CA SER A 139 30.74 -6.48 -2.18
C SER A 139 31.20 -7.14 -3.47
N HIS A 140 30.52 -6.88 -4.58
CA HIS A 140 30.65 -7.62 -5.84
C HIS A 140 31.52 -6.92 -6.89
N SER A 141 32.09 -5.75 -6.58
CA SER A 141 33.07 -5.09 -7.45
C SER A 141 34.50 -5.18 -6.92
N ASN A 142 35.45 -4.84 -7.77
CA ASN A 142 36.85 -4.64 -7.40
C ASN A 142 37.13 -3.24 -6.84
N TYR A 143 36.13 -2.50 -6.36
CA TYR A 143 36.32 -1.11 -5.92
C TYR A 143 37.32 -0.99 -4.77
N VAL A 144 37.22 -1.86 -3.75
CA VAL A 144 38.17 -1.89 -2.62
C VAL A 144 39.56 -2.24 -3.11
N GLU A 145 39.67 -3.30 -3.92
CA GLU A 145 40.92 -3.81 -4.47
C GLU A 145 41.61 -2.78 -5.37
N SER A 146 40.83 -2.02 -6.14
CA SER A 146 41.33 -0.94 -7.00
C SER A 146 41.95 0.18 -6.18
N HIS A 147 41.39 0.55 -5.02
CA HIS A 147 42.04 1.55 -4.15
C HIS A 147 43.30 0.99 -3.47
N LEU A 148 43.24 -0.25 -3.01
CA LEU A 148 44.38 -0.91 -2.36
C LEU A 148 45.55 -1.19 -3.32
N SER A 149 45.29 -1.36 -4.63
CA SER A 149 46.36 -1.51 -5.63
C SER A 149 47.18 -0.23 -5.82
N HIS A 150 46.60 0.94 -5.56
CA HIS A 150 47.30 2.23 -5.60
C HIS A 150 47.92 2.58 -4.24
N ASN A 151 47.29 2.16 -3.13
CA ASN A 151 47.79 2.41 -1.78
C ASN A 151 47.36 1.28 -0.82
N VAL A 152 48.25 0.31 -0.61
CA VAL A 152 48.01 -0.83 0.28
C VAL A 152 47.80 -0.44 1.74
N SER A 153 48.26 0.75 2.15
CA SER A 153 48.12 1.28 3.51
C SER A 153 46.87 2.12 3.72
N ALA A 154 46.03 2.30 2.70
CA ALA A 154 44.77 3.03 2.83
C ALA A 154 43.85 2.32 3.83
N LYS A 155 43.27 3.06 4.77
CA LYS A 155 42.25 2.51 5.69
C LYS A 155 40.89 2.58 5.01
N ALA A 156 39.95 1.73 5.45
CA ALA A 156 38.59 1.71 4.91
C ALA A 156 37.88 3.08 4.95
N ALA A 157 38.13 3.87 5.99
CA ALA A 157 37.58 5.20 6.15
C ALA A 157 38.13 6.22 5.13
N ASP A 158 39.36 6.00 4.64
CA ASP A 158 40.06 6.90 3.71
C ASP A 158 39.65 6.65 2.25
N ILE A 159 39.12 5.46 1.96
CA ILE A 159 38.57 5.16 0.63
C ILE A 159 37.33 6.03 0.39
N PRO A 160 37.27 6.80 -0.71
CA PRO A 160 36.09 7.61 -1.02
C PRO A 160 34.91 6.73 -1.41
N LEU A 161 33.69 7.20 -1.14
CA LEU A 161 32.49 6.58 -1.70
C LEU A 161 32.48 6.74 -3.21
N VAL A 162 31.90 5.76 -3.90
CA VAL A 162 31.81 5.79 -5.36
C VAL A 162 31.02 7.01 -5.84
N ASN A 163 31.44 7.63 -6.94
CA ASN A 163 30.63 8.64 -7.60
C ASN A 163 29.78 7.97 -8.68
N TRP A 164 28.51 7.69 -8.37
CA TRP A 164 27.57 7.02 -9.28
C TRP A 164 27.41 7.75 -10.63
N GLY A 165 27.58 9.07 -10.66
CA GLY A 165 27.54 9.86 -11.90
C GLY A 165 28.64 9.48 -12.90
N ASN A 166 29.74 8.87 -12.45
CA ASN A 166 30.82 8.40 -13.33
C ASN A 166 30.39 7.22 -14.22
N PHE A 167 29.31 6.52 -13.89
CA PHE A 167 28.82 5.38 -14.67
C PHE A 167 27.60 5.71 -15.55
N ALA A 168 26.96 6.87 -15.35
CA ALA A 168 25.67 7.18 -15.97
C ALA A 168 25.71 7.45 -17.49
N TYR A 169 26.87 7.84 -18.04
CA TYR A 169 26.94 8.37 -19.42
C TYR A 169 27.97 7.72 -20.35
N ARG A 170 28.73 6.70 -19.91
CA ARG A 170 29.65 5.97 -20.81
C ARG A 170 29.69 4.47 -20.49
N PRO A 171 29.71 3.59 -21.51
CA PRO A 171 29.99 2.15 -21.33
C PRO A 171 31.45 1.87 -20.93
N LYS A 172 32.33 2.88 -20.98
CA LYS A 172 33.64 2.78 -20.34
C LYS A 172 33.42 3.11 -18.88
N SER A 173 33.26 2.07 -18.06
CA SER A 173 33.35 2.13 -16.60
C SER A 173 34.49 3.06 -16.19
N GLN A 174 34.41 3.64 -14.99
CA GLN A 174 35.59 4.25 -14.35
C GLN A 174 36.76 3.28 -14.57
N LYS A 175 37.79 3.69 -15.34
CA LYS A 175 38.77 2.76 -15.95
C LYS A 175 39.21 1.73 -14.91
N GLY A 176 38.93 0.45 -15.18
CA GLY A 176 39.38 -0.66 -14.35
C GLY A 176 38.41 -1.12 -13.26
N ILE A 177 37.29 -0.42 -13.02
CA ILE A 177 36.21 -0.95 -12.15
C ILE A 177 35.43 -2.02 -12.92
N LYS A 178 35.34 -3.21 -12.32
CA LYS A 178 34.60 -4.38 -12.82
C LYS A 178 33.88 -5.09 -11.68
N THR A 179 32.81 -5.79 -12.00
CA THR A 179 32.02 -6.62 -11.09
C THR A 179 32.09 -8.10 -11.48
N GLY A 180 31.77 -8.95 -10.52
CA GLY A 180 31.80 -10.40 -10.69
C GLY A 180 30.72 -10.92 -11.62
N TYR A 181 31.07 -11.89 -12.45
CA TYR A 181 30.09 -12.62 -13.24
C TYR A 181 29.44 -13.72 -12.41
N PHE A 182 28.11 -13.66 -12.28
CA PHE A 182 27.32 -14.55 -11.44
C PHE A 182 26.63 -15.62 -12.30
N LEU A 183 26.83 -16.89 -11.96
CA LEU A 183 26.15 -17.99 -12.64
C LEU A 183 25.01 -18.52 -11.78
N TRP A 184 23.78 -18.25 -12.21
CA TRP A 184 22.58 -18.87 -11.66
C TRP A 184 21.53 -19.17 -12.73
N ASP A 185 21.30 -20.46 -12.97
CA ASP A 185 20.19 -20.96 -13.79
C ASP A 185 19.14 -21.63 -12.87
N ASN A 186 19.59 -22.59 -12.08
CA ASN A 186 18.80 -23.28 -11.06
C ASN A 186 19.73 -23.83 -9.97
N THR A 187 19.17 -24.47 -8.95
CA THR A 187 19.95 -24.97 -7.80
C THR A 187 21.06 -25.95 -8.20
N LEU A 188 20.88 -26.74 -9.27
CA LEU A 188 21.89 -27.69 -9.76
C LEU A 188 22.88 -27.07 -10.75
N LYS A 189 22.53 -25.93 -11.34
CA LYS A 189 23.36 -25.18 -12.28
C LYS A 189 23.55 -23.75 -11.77
N SER A 190 24.32 -23.68 -10.69
CA SER A 190 24.71 -22.45 -10.01
C SER A 190 26.21 -22.48 -9.69
N GLU A 191 26.80 -21.33 -9.43
CA GLU A 191 28.22 -21.24 -9.04
C GLU A 191 28.56 -21.95 -7.72
N VAL A 192 27.55 -22.24 -6.89
CA VAL A 192 27.66 -22.99 -5.63
C VAL A 192 27.68 -24.50 -5.89
N ALA A 193 26.95 -24.97 -6.91
CA ALA A 193 26.83 -26.40 -7.23
C ALA A 193 27.94 -26.91 -8.17
N LEU A 194 28.61 -26.00 -8.89
CA LEU A 194 29.56 -26.34 -9.94
C LEU A 194 31.01 -26.04 -9.54
N SER A 195 31.94 -26.83 -10.10
CA SER A 195 33.37 -26.53 -10.00
C SER A 195 33.69 -25.20 -10.68
N ARG A 196 34.80 -24.57 -10.29
CA ARG A 196 35.26 -23.31 -10.90
C ARG A 196 35.33 -23.41 -12.42
N ASP A 197 35.99 -24.45 -12.90
CA ASP A 197 36.28 -24.63 -14.32
C ASP A 197 35.00 -24.83 -15.12
N ALA A 198 34.00 -25.50 -14.53
CA ALA A 198 32.67 -25.63 -15.13
C ALA A 198 31.95 -24.26 -15.20
N VAL A 199 32.00 -23.46 -14.13
CA VAL A 199 31.45 -22.10 -14.11
C VAL A 199 32.12 -21.22 -15.16
N CYS A 200 33.46 -21.19 -15.20
CA CYS A 200 34.25 -20.46 -16.19
C CYS A 200 33.87 -20.85 -17.62
N LYS A 201 33.77 -22.15 -17.89
CA LYS A 201 33.39 -22.66 -19.22
C LYS A 201 32.00 -22.20 -19.63
N ILE A 202 31.01 -22.33 -18.75
CA ILE A 202 29.62 -21.92 -19.04
C ILE A 202 29.53 -20.40 -19.28
N LEU A 203 30.17 -19.59 -18.43
CA LEU A 203 30.14 -18.14 -18.57
C LEU A 203 30.90 -17.67 -19.81
N TRP A 204 32.01 -18.32 -20.15
CA TRP A 204 32.76 -18.06 -21.38
C TRP A 204 31.94 -18.37 -22.64
N GLU A 205 31.17 -19.46 -22.62
CA GLU A 205 30.26 -19.84 -23.71
C GLU A 205 29.10 -18.83 -23.87
N SER A 206 28.57 -18.30 -22.77
CA SER A 206 27.47 -17.33 -22.79
C SER A 206 27.92 -15.89 -23.04
N HIS A 207 29.18 -15.55 -22.75
CA HIS A 207 29.74 -14.21 -22.90
C HIS A 207 31.07 -14.26 -23.67
N ARG A 208 30.97 -14.29 -25.00
CA ARG A 208 32.16 -14.30 -25.86
C ARG A 208 33.06 -13.10 -25.60
N GLY A 209 34.37 -13.34 -25.51
CA GLY A 209 35.38 -12.30 -25.30
C GLY A 209 35.75 -12.08 -23.83
N LEU A 210 35.12 -12.76 -22.89
CA LEU A 210 35.59 -12.81 -21.51
C LEU A 210 36.76 -13.78 -21.37
N ASN A 211 37.63 -13.52 -20.39
CA ASN A 211 38.77 -14.37 -20.08
C ASN A 211 38.80 -14.64 -18.58
N PHE A 212 38.53 -15.88 -18.18
CA PHE A 212 38.48 -16.26 -16.77
C PHE A 212 39.71 -17.08 -16.41
N ALA A 213 40.30 -16.83 -15.23
CA ALA A 213 41.32 -17.72 -14.70
C ALA A 213 40.68 -19.04 -14.26
N PHE A 214 41.12 -20.16 -14.81
CA PHE A 214 40.74 -21.50 -14.36
C PHE A 214 41.42 -21.84 -13.01
N THR A 215 41.03 -22.93 -12.36
CA THR A 215 41.41 -23.26 -10.97
C THR A 215 42.90 -23.09 -10.70
N ASN A 216 43.76 -23.76 -11.47
CA ASN A 216 45.22 -23.69 -11.26
C ASN A 216 45.78 -22.27 -11.42
N GLU A 217 45.30 -21.52 -12.42
CA GLU A 217 45.73 -20.13 -12.63
C GLU A 217 45.23 -19.22 -11.50
N TYR A 218 43.97 -19.37 -11.10
CA TYR A 218 43.37 -18.61 -10.01
C TYR A 218 44.11 -18.83 -8.70
N GLU A 219 44.32 -20.09 -8.31
CA GLU A 219 45.04 -20.44 -7.08
C GLU A 219 46.48 -19.90 -7.11
N GLY A 220 47.18 -20.04 -8.23
CA GLY A 220 48.53 -19.50 -8.41
C GLY A 220 48.57 -17.97 -8.30
N ARG A 221 47.61 -17.26 -8.93
CA ARG A 221 47.52 -15.80 -8.87
C ARG A 221 47.11 -15.29 -7.48
N THR A 222 46.26 -16.01 -6.76
CA THR A 222 45.65 -15.54 -5.50
C THR A 222 46.33 -16.08 -4.24
N ALA A 223 47.45 -16.79 -4.37
CA ALA A 223 48.22 -17.37 -3.25
C ALA A 223 48.76 -16.35 -2.22
N SER A 224 48.73 -15.06 -2.55
CA SER A 224 49.13 -13.97 -1.64
C SER A 224 48.19 -12.78 -1.77
N PHE A 225 48.18 -11.90 -0.76
CA PHE A 225 47.42 -10.65 -0.82
C PHE A 225 47.73 -9.83 -2.08
N ALA A 226 49.02 -9.61 -2.36
CA ALA A 226 49.44 -8.84 -3.53
C ALA A 226 49.00 -9.51 -4.84
N GLY A 227 49.12 -10.83 -4.92
CA GLY A 227 48.64 -11.61 -6.06
C GLY A 227 47.13 -11.50 -6.27
N TYR A 228 46.35 -11.58 -5.19
CA TYR A 228 44.89 -11.38 -5.25
C TYR A 228 44.53 -9.97 -5.73
N ILE A 229 45.18 -8.92 -5.23
CA ILE A 229 44.94 -7.54 -5.69
C ILE A 229 45.26 -7.40 -7.18
N LEU A 230 46.36 -7.99 -7.66
CA LEU A 230 46.69 -8.01 -9.08
C LEU A 230 45.63 -8.74 -9.90
N TYR A 231 45.18 -9.93 -9.46
CA TYR A 231 44.09 -10.67 -10.11
C TYR A 231 42.79 -9.85 -10.21
N ALA A 232 42.35 -9.27 -9.08
CA ALA A 232 41.11 -8.51 -9.01
C ALA A 232 41.15 -7.20 -9.82
N THR A 233 42.34 -6.68 -10.13
CA THR A 233 42.53 -5.43 -10.89
C THR A 233 43.07 -5.63 -12.31
N ASP A 234 43.40 -6.86 -12.70
CA ASP A 234 43.92 -7.18 -14.04
C ASP A 234 42.88 -6.85 -15.13
N PRO A 235 43.16 -5.93 -16.07
CA PRO A 235 42.22 -5.56 -17.12
C PRO A 235 41.97 -6.67 -18.15
N MET A 236 42.83 -7.70 -18.19
CA MET A 236 42.74 -8.82 -19.14
C MET A 236 41.98 -10.03 -18.58
N ILE A 237 41.53 -9.96 -17.32
CA ILE A 237 40.84 -11.05 -16.62
C ILE A 237 39.45 -10.60 -16.18
N SER A 238 38.44 -11.35 -16.58
CA SER A 238 37.10 -11.33 -16.00
C SER A 238 37.09 -12.11 -14.69
N VAL A 239 36.39 -11.60 -13.67
CA VAL A 239 36.33 -12.19 -12.34
C VAL A 239 34.98 -12.88 -12.13
N LEU A 240 34.95 -14.04 -11.48
CA LEU A 240 33.70 -14.66 -11.06
C LEU A 240 33.14 -13.91 -9.85
N HIS A 241 31.82 -13.93 -9.66
CA HIS A 241 31.16 -13.38 -8.47
C HIS A 241 31.78 -13.92 -7.18
N ARG A 242 31.82 -15.24 -7.00
CA ARG A 242 32.45 -15.87 -5.82
C ARG A 242 33.93 -15.54 -5.59
N ASP A 243 34.65 -15.02 -6.58
CA ASP A 243 36.07 -14.66 -6.44
C ASP A 243 36.27 -13.28 -5.85
N ILE A 244 35.26 -12.42 -5.98
CA ILE A 244 35.32 -11.03 -5.55
C ILE A 244 34.29 -10.70 -4.49
N ASN A 245 33.29 -11.56 -4.31
CA ASN A 245 32.24 -11.45 -3.31
C ASN A 245 32.84 -11.22 -1.91
N LYS A 246 32.39 -10.15 -1.25
CA LYS A 246 32.74 -9.75 0.12
C LYS A 246 31.46 -9.61 0.96
N ASP A 247 30.52 -10.52 0.82
CA ASP A 247 29.23 -10.52 1.55
C ASP A 247 29.45 -10.80 3.03
N ASN A 248 30.46 -11.61 3.35
CA ASN A 248 30.87 -11.88 4.72
C ASN A 248 32.36 -12.24 4.78
N ASP A 249 32.90 -12.27 5.99
CA ASP A 249 34.31 -12.60 6.30
C ASP A 249 34.69 -14.07 6.10
N ARG A 250 33.76 -14.93 5.66
CA ARG A 250 34.00 -16.35 5.36
C ARG A 250 34.09 -16.64 3.86
N THR A 251 33.73 -15.66 3.02
CA THR A 251 33.93 -15.76 1.56
C THR A 251 35.43 -15.73 1.25
N ALA A 252 35.80 -16.29 0.08
CA ALA A 252 37.21 -16.36 -0.32
C ALA A 252 37.86 -14.98 -0.33
N ALA A 253 37.23 -13.98 -0.98
CA ALA A 253 37.70 -12.61 -0.97
C ALA A 253 37.47 -11.89 0.36
N GLY A 254 36.27 -12.01 0.95
CA GLY A 254 35.92 -11.33 2.19
C GLY A 254 36.80 -11.68 3.39
N SER A 255 37.39 -12.89 3.41
CA SER A 255 38.31 -13.35 4.46
C SER A 255 39.75 -12.82 4.34
N ILE A 256 40.14 -12.26 3.18
CA ILE A 256 41.51 -11.79 2.93
C ILE A 256 41.83 -10.59 3.84
N VAL A 257 42.91 -10.71 4.60
CA VAL A 257 43.40 -9.67 5.51
C VAL A 257 44.31 -8.69 4.77
N VAL A 258 44.02 -7.40 4.87
CA VAL A 258 44.88 -6.32 4.36
C VAL A 258 46.09 -6.17 5.30
N PRO A 259 47.32 -6.47 4.87
CA PRO A 259 48.48 -6.56 5.77
C PRO A 259 48.76 -5.28 6.55
N ALA A 260 48.50 -4.11 5.94
CA ALA A 260 48.80 -2.83 6.54
C ALA A 260 47.86 -2.44 7.70
N THR A 261 46.63 -2.97 7.73
CA THR A 261 45.62 -2.58 8.74
C THR A 261 45.12 -3.74 9.59
N GLY A 262 45.40 -4.99 9.19
CA GLY A 262 44.86 -6.18 9.85
C GLY A 262 43.36 -6.39 9.66
N GLN A 263 42.69 -5.54 8.87
CA GLN A 263 41.27 -5.65 8.58
C GLN A 263 41.03 -6.53 7.35
N THR A 264 39.92 -7.25 7.33
CA THR A 264 39.53 -8.08 6.17
C THR A 264 38.94 -7.23 5.04
N LEU A 265 38.98 -7.70 3.79
CA LEU A 265 38.31 -7.02 2.67
C LEU A 265 36.79 -6.89 2.89
N PHE A 266 36.15 -7.85 3.57
CA PHE A 266 34.78 -7.70 4.05
C PHE A 266 34.60 -6.44 4.93
N SER A 267 35.51 -6.22 5.88
CA SER A 267 35.44 -5.05 6.78
C SER A 267 35.53 -3.73 6.00
N TYR A 268 36.32 -3.68 4.93
CA TYR A 268 36.39 -2.51 4.04
C TYR A 268 35.07 -2.31 3.28
N ALA A 269 34.55 -3.37 2.63
CA ALA A 269 33.29 -3.32 1.89
C ALA A 269 32.12 -2.91 2.79
N PHE A 270 32.01 -3.53 3.98
CA PHE A 270 30.99 -3.21 4.98
C PHE A 270 31.05 -1.74 5.41
N ASN A 271 32.24 -1.21 5.70
CA ASN A 271 32.41 0.20 6.08
C ASN A 271 31.92 1.16 4.99
N LEU A 272 32.30 0.89 3.74
CA LEU A 272 31.87 1.69 2.60
C LEU A 272 30.36 1.58 2.38
N ALA A 273 29.77 0.39 2.48
CA ALA A 273 28.34 0.17 2.34
C ALA A 273 27.51 0.87 3.45
N VAL A 274 28.02 0.92 4.69
CA VAL A 274 27.40 1.69 5.79
C VAL A 274 27.43 3.18 5.48
N ARG A 275 28.58 3.72 5.04
CA ARG A 275 28.73 5.13 4.66
C ARG A 275 27.86 5.47 3.45
N GLU A 276 27.76 4.58 2.47
CA GLU A 276 26.88 4.70 1.31
C GLU A 276 25.41 4.76 1.74
N THR A 277 24.99 3.86 2.63
CA THR A 277 23.62 3.83 3.14
C THR A 277 23.25 5.16 3.80
N LYS A 278 24.17 5.74 4.59
CA LYS A 278 23.98 7.08 5.17
C LYS A 278 23.85 8.16 4.08
N ARG A 279 24.72 8.13 3.07
CA ARG A 279 24.68 9.08 1.93
C ARG A 279 23.36 8.99 1.17
N GLN A 280 22.87 7.78 0.89
CA GLN A 280 21.62 7.58 0.17
C GLN A 280 20.40 8.04 0.98
N TRP A 281 20.41 7.83 2.30
CA TRP A 281 19.35 8.36 3.17
C TRP A 281 19.35 9.90 3.21
N GLN A 282 20.52 10.52 3.34
CA GLN A 282 20.65 11.98 3.30
C GLN A 282 20.21 12.57 1.96
N ARG A 283 20.53 11.90 0.84
CA ARG A 283 20.05 12.24 -0.49
C ARG A 283 18.52 12.18 -0.55
N LEU A 284 17.91 11.11 -0.06
CA LEU A 284 16.45 10.97 0.02
C LEU A 284 15.82 12.15 0.78
N GLU A 285 16.33 12.48 1.96
CA GLU A 285 15.81 13.61 2.74
C GLU A 285 15.91 14.94 1.98
N SER A 286 17.06 15.19 1.36
CA SER A 286 17.33 16.41 0.60
C SER A 286 16.39 16.52 -0.60
N GLU A 287 16.28 15.47 -1.41
CA GLU A 287 15.43 15.44 -2.60
C GLU A 287 13.94 15.57 -2.25
N VAL A 288 13.48 14.92 -1.18
CA VAL A 288 12.08 15.05 -0.71
C VAL A 288 11.80 16.49 -0.26
N ARG A 289 12.72 17.12 0.48
CA ARG A 289 12.56 18.51 0.92
C ARG A 289 12.56 19.49 -0.25
N ALA A 290 13.44 19.27 -1.23
CA ALA A 290 13.51 20.08 -2.44
C ALA A 290 12.26 19.92 -3.31
N ALA A 291 11.77 18.69 -3.50
CA ALA A 291 10.58 18.41 -4.30
C ALA A 291 9.27 18.88 -3.65
N TYR A 292 9.21 18.94 -2.31
CA TYR A 292 8.01 19.32 -1.57
C TYR A 292 8.30 20.40 -0.52
N PRO A 293 8.55 21.68 -0.90
CA PRO A 293 9.00 22.70 0.06
C PRO A 293 8.06 22.93 1.25
N LYS A 294 6.74 22.80 1.05
CA LYS A 294 5.72 23.00 2.11
C LYS A 294 5.54 21.78 3.03
N GLU A 295 5.66 20.58 2.48
CA GLU A 295 5.32 19.32 3.18
C GLU A 295 6.54 18.44 3.47
N GLY A 296 7.69 18.76 2.91
CA GLY A 296 8.89 17.91 2.92
C GLY A 296 9.37 17.56 4.32
N ALA A 297 9.25 18.50 5.27
CA ALA A 297 9.56 18.22 6.68
C ALA A 297 8.61 17.17 7.29
N LYS A 298 7.31 17.23 6.97
CA LYS A 298 6.30 16.25 7.42
C LYS A 298 6.55 14.88 6.76
N ILE A 299 6.86 14.87 5.47
CA ILE A 299 7.21 13.65 4.72
C ILE A 299 8.44 12.99 5.32
N VAL A 300 9.55 13.72 5.47
CA VAL A 300 10.78 13.16 6.06
C VAL A 300 10.53 12.67 7.49
N ARG A 301 9.76 13.40 8.31
CA ARG A 301 9.39 12.93 9.66
C ARG A 301 8.62 11.61 9.61
N ALA A 302 7.64 11.48 8.70
CA ALA A 302 6.87 10.26 8.56
C ALA A 302 7.72 9.08 8.08
N LEU A 303 8.60 9.30 7.10
CA LEU A 303 9.54 8.29 6.61
C LEU A 303 10.53 7.85 7.70
N LYS A 304 10.98 8.77 8.57
CA LYS A 304 11.83 8.43 9.72
C LYS A 304 11.09 7.63 10.78
N THR A 305 10.00 8.18 11.27
CA THR A 305 9.39 7.74 12.53
C THR A 305 8.32 6.66 12.34
N GLY A 306 7.76 6.53 11.14
CA GLY A 306 6.57 5.73 10.88
C GLY A 306 5.28 6.41 11.36
N VAL A 307 5.38 7.58 11.98
CA VAL A 307 4.25 8.40 12.42
C VAL A 307 3.79 9.25 11.24
N LEU A 308 2.67 8.86 10.65
CA LEU A 308 2.00 9.68 9.65
C LEU A 308 1.51 10.95 10.34
N SER A 309 1.52 12.08 9.64
CA SER A 309 0.80 13.25 10.14
C SER A 309 -0.63 12.81 10.40
N GLU A 310 -1.14 13.09 11.59
CA GLU A 310 -2.59 13.01 11.81
C GLU A 310 -3.24 13.72 10.63
N SER A 311 -4.23 13.08 10.02
CA SER A 311 -5.15 13.79 9.14
C SER A 311 -5.48 15.09 9.85
N GLU A 312 -5.35 16.23 9.17
CA GLU A 312 -5.72 17.54 9.73
C GLU A 312 -6.94 17.37 10.65
N PRO A 313 -6.93 17.96 11.86
CA PRO A 313 -7.94 17.69 12.89
C PRO A 313 -9.30 17.60 12.23
N SER A 314 -9.96 16.45 12.37
CA SER A 314 -11.14 16.09 11.59
C SER A 314 -12.09 17.26 11.57
N ALA A 315 -12.37 17.81 10.39
CA ALA A 315 -13.23 18.96 10.28
C ALA A 315 -14.56 18.60 10.95
N SER A 316 -14.91 19.38 11.97
CA SER A 316 -16.18 19.24 12.65
C SER A 316 -17.20 20.08 11.91
N TYR A 317 -18.42 19.58 11.74
CA TYR A 317 -19.53 20.32 11.17
C TYR A 317 -20.67 20.34 12.16
N LYS A 318 -21.36 21.46 12.29
CA LYS A 318 -22.54 21.61 13.15
C LYS A 318 -23.81 21.68 12.29
N LEU A 319 -24.86 20.98 12.71
CA LEU A 319 -26.18 21.13 12.09
C LEU A 319 -26.66 22.56 12.32
N THR A 320 -26.88 23.31 11.24
CA THR A 320 -27.27 24.72 11.31
C THR A 320 -28.75 24.92 11.03
N ARG A 321 -29.32 24.15 10.10
CA ARG A 321 -30.72 24.25 9.69
C ARG A 321 -31.21 22.98 9.01
N ILE A 322 -32.52 22.89 8.85
CA ILE A 322 -33.19 21.84 8.10
C ILE A 322 -34.02 22.50 6.99
N GLU A 323 -33.85 22.04 5.75
CA GLU A 323 -34.62 22.53 4.60
C GLU A 323 -35.62 21.46 4.18
N VAL A 324 -36.90 21.83 4.06
CA VAL A 324 -37.97 20.90 3.71
C VAL A 324 -38.66 21.38 2.45
N THR A 325 -38.68 20.53 1.43
CA THR A 325 -39.41 20.75 0.18
C THR A 325 -40.61 19.81 0.14
N ARG A 326 -41.79 20.34 -0.19
CA ARG A 326 -43.02 19.55 -0.34
C ARG A 326 -43.62 19.69 -1.73
N SER A 327 -44.17 18.60 -2.24
CA SER A 327 -44.90 18.59 -3.51
C SER A 327 -46.13 17.68 -3.44
N TYR A 328 -47.20 18.09 -4.11
CA TYR A 328 -48.48 17.39 -4.17
C TYR A 328 -48.96 17.34 -5.62
N ASN A 329 -49.77 16.34 -5.96
CA ASN A 329 -50.54 16.36 -7.21
C ASN A 329 -52.01 16.78 -7.05
N TRP A 330 -52.41 17.20 -5.84
CA TRP A 330 -53.72 17.78 -5.56
C TRP A 330 -53.60 19.29 -5.29
N THR A 331 -54.64 20.07 -5.62
CA THR A 331 -54.62 21.55 -5.57
C THR A 331 -54.69 22.13 -4.16
N THR A 332 -55.11 21.36 -3.16
CA THR A 332 -55.27 21.78 -1.75
C THR A 332 -54.45 20.86 -0.83
N GLY A 333 -53.25 21.30 -0.46
CA GLY A 333 -52.42 20.64 0.55
C GLY A 333 -52.85 20.97 1.98
N ILE A 334 -52.73 20.02 2.91
CA ILE A 334 -52.90 20.27 4.37
C ILE A 334 -51.81 21.22 4.88
N THR A 335 -50.66 21.22 4.19
CA THR A 335 -49.56 22.16 4.38
C THR A 335 -49.22 22.81 3.04
N GLU A 336 -48.68 24.02 3.08
CA GLU A 336 -48.24 24.72 1.87
C GLU A 336 -47.14 23.94 1.13
N PRO A 337 -47.26 23.75 -0.21
CA PRO A 337 -46.19 23.17 -1.01
C PRO A 337 -45.01 24.12 -1.12
N GLY A 338 -43.87 23.59 -1.59
CA GLY A 338 -42.64 24.36 -1.81
C GLY A 338 -41.64 24.23 -0.67
N ASP A 339 -40.70 25.18 -0.65
CA ASP A 339 -39.53 25.15 0.22
C ASP A 339 -39.76 25.90 1.52
N LYS A 340 -39.38 25.29 2.64
CA LYS A 340 -39.40 25.93 3.96
C LYS A 340 -38.16 25.57 4.76
N THR A 341 -37.57 26.57 5.40
CA THR A 341 -36.42 26.40 6.29
C THR A 341 -36.88 26.32 7.74
N TYR A 342 -36.28 25.39 8.50
CA TYR A 342 -36.53 25.14 9.91
C TYR A 342 -35.22 25.23 10.71
N SER A 343 -35.33 25.44 12.02
CA SER A 343 -34.18 25.40 12.92
C SER A 343 -33.58 23.99 13.00
N ALA A 344 -32.32 23.90 13.44
CA ALA A 344 -31.62 22.63 13.65
C ALA A 344 -32.31 21.70 14.68
N ASP A 345 -33.21 22.23 15.52
CA ASP A 345 -33.93 21.49 16.55
C ASP A 345 -35.31 20.97 16.08
N ALA A 346 -35.78 21.36 14.89
CA ALA A 346 -37.02 20.83 14.36
C ALA A 346 -36.93 19.31 14.13
N ARG A 347 -37.94 18.56 14.60
CA ARG A 347 -37.99 17.10 14.45
C ARG A 347 -39.21 16.60 13.69
N GLU A 348 -40.27 17.39 13.60
CA GLU A 348 -41.54 16.95 13.01
C GLU A 348 -41.92 17.78 11.79
N PHE A 349 -42.29 17.08 10.71
CA PHE A 349 -42.67 17.68 9.45
C PHE A 349 -43.91 17.00 8.90
N LYS A 350 -44.96 17.78 8.65
CA LYS A 350 -46.23 17.29 8.11
C LYS A 350 -46.30 17.46 6.60
N MET A 351 -47.01 16.58 5.92
CA MET A 351 -47.44 16.71 4.53
C MET A 351 -48.78 16.02 4.34
N GLY A 352 -49.50 16.35 3.27
CA GLY A 352 -50.79 15.73 2.98
C GLY A 352 -51.69 16.63 2.16
N TRP A 353 -52.89 16.15 1.88
CA TRP A 353 -53.93 16.85 1.14
C TRP A 353 -55.28 16.67 1.82
N ASP A 354 -56.15 17.65 1.61
CA ASP A 354 -57.55 17.59 2.00
C ASP A 354 -58.39 18.09 0.84
N GLY A 355 -59.35 17.29 0.41
CA GLY A 355 -60.15 17.58 -0.76
C GLY A 355 -61.50 16.92 -0.72
N THR A 356 -62.52 17.66 -1.13
CA THR A 356 -63.82 17.11 -1.51
C THR A 356 -63.90 17.03 -3.02
N PHE A 357 -64.44 15.93 -3.55
CA PHE A 357 -64.71 15.78 -4.98
C PHE A 357 -66.19 15.46 -5.21
N LYS A 358 -66.74 15.94 -6.32
CA LYS A 358 -68.06 15.53 -6.79
C LYS A 358 -67.86 14.33 -7.72
N SER A 359 -68.56 13.24 -7.46
CA SER A 359 -68.65 12.12 -8.40
C SER A 359 -69.11 12.64 -9.77
N GLY A 360 -68.34 12.35 -10.83
CA GLY A 360 -68.74 12.66 -12.21
C GLY A 360 -69.82 11.73 -12.77
N MET A 361 -70.22 10.70 -12.00
CA MET A 361 -71.32 9.81 -12.39
C MET A 361 -72.65 10.47 -12.00
N ALA A 362 -73.43 10.86 -13.00
CA ALA A 362 -74.72 11.55 -12.87
C ALA A 362 -75.74 10.79 -11.98
N GLU A 363 -75.56 9.49 -11.78
CA GLU A 363 -76.46 8.62 -11.01
C GLU A 363 -76.16 8.62 -9.49
N PHE A 364 -75.03 9.18 -9.05
CA PHE A 364 -74.59 9.13 -7.66
C PHE A 364 -74.18 10.53 -7.18
N ASN A 365 -75.12 11.27 -6.63
CA ASN A 365 -74.93 12.63 -6.11
C ASN A 365 -74.20 12.64 -4.73
N TYR A 366 -73.10 11.90 -4.62
CA TYR A 366 -72.27 11.84 -3.41
C TYR A 366 -71.10 12.83 -3.50
N GLN A 367 -70.92 13.60 -2.43
CA GLN A 367 -69.67 14.31 -2.17
C GLN A 367 -68.68 13.33 -1.56
N GLY A 368 -67.62 13.01 -2.30
CA GLY A 368 -66.53 12.19 -1.80
C GLY A 368 -65.51 13.01 -1.02
N ILE A 369 -64.86 12.37 -0.05
CA ILE A 369 -63.79 12.96 0.76
C ILE A 369 -62.50 12.22 0.42
N SER A 370 -61.44 12.97 0.12
CA SER A 370 -60.07 12.47 0.04
C SER A 370 -59.19 13.28 0.98
N HIS A 371 -58.93 12.71 2.15
CA HIS A 371 -58.02 13.27 3.11
C HIS A 371 -56.87 12.30 3.31
N ALA A 372 -55.64 12.79 3.25
CA ALA A 372 -54.48 12.05 3.69
C ALA A 372 -53.48 12.98 4.35
N ALA A 373 -53.01 12.61 5.54
CA ALA A 373 -51.97 13.33 6.26
C ALA A 373 -50.85 12.40 6.67
N SER A 374 -49.63 12.91 6.68
CA SER A 374 -48.47 12.18 7.18
C SER A 374 -47.58 13.10 7.99
N THR A 375 -46.97 12.53 9.04
CA THR A 375 -45.96 13.20 9.85
C THR A 375 -44.67 12.39 9.79
N VAL A 376 -43.57 13.05 9.43
CA VAL A 376 -42.21 12.51 9.56
C VAL A 376 -41.59 13.08 10.81
N THR A 377 -41.11 12.21 11.69
CA THR A 377 -40.42 12.55 12.94
C THR A 377 -38.99 12.05 12.88
N LEU A 378 -38.01 12.95 12.85
CA LEU A 378 -36.60 12.61 12.95
C LEU A 378 -36.27 12.16 14.37
N THR A 379 -35.89 10.90 14.56
CA THR A 379 -35.64 10.30 15.88
C THR A 379 -34.17 10.29 16.25
N GLN A 380 -33.27 10.32 15.27
CA GLN A 380 -31.84 10.45 15.49
C GLN A 380 -31.20 11.35 14.44
N VAL A 381 -30.68 12.50 14.88
CA VAL A 381 -29.96 13.47 14.05
C VAL A 381 -28.77 13.98 14.85
N PRO A 382 -27.52 13.65 14.48
CA PRO A 382 -26.35 14.17 15.16
C PRO A 382 -26.32 15.70 15.12
N ALA A 383 -26.05 16.36 16.25
CA ALA A 383 -25.90 17.83 16.27
C ALA A 383 -24.58 18.27 15.62
N THR A 384 -23.57 17.41 15.67
CA THR A 384 -22.25 17.63 15.10
C THR A 384 -21.78 16.38 14.36
N LEU A 385 -20.99 16.60 13.31
CA LEU A 385 -20.30 15.56 12.54
C LEU A 385 -18.79 15.81 12.61
N LYS A 386 -17.99 14.75 12.50
CA LYS A 386 -16.54 14.79 12.28
C LYS A 386 -16.22 14.05 10.99
N SER A 387 -15.40 14.67 10.16
CA SER A 387 -14.92 14.07 8.91
C SER A 387 -14.35 12.67 9.15
N GLY A 388 -14.81 11.70 8.37
CA GLY A 388 -14.37 10.30 8.43
C GLY A 388 -15.10 9.43 9.47
N GLU A 389 -15.89 10.01 10.37
CA GLU A 389 -16.65 9.22 11.35
C GLU A 389 -17.89 8.57 10.74
N SER A 390 -18.41 7.52 11.37
CA SER A 390 -19.69 6.91 11.02
C SER A 390 -20.78 7.45 11.92
N VAL A 391 -21.87 7.95 11.34
CA VAL A 391 -23.01 8.51 12.07
C VAL A 391 -24.32 7.86 11.65
N THR A 392 -25.24 7.75 12.59
CA THR A 392 -26.57 7.15 12.35
C THR A 392 -27.63 8.23 12.26
N PHE A 393 -28.48 8.14 11.23
CA PHE A 393 -29.71 8.91 11.10
C PHE A 393 -30.90 7.96 11.22
N ALA A 394 -31.96 8.41 11.88
CA ALA A 394 -33.19 7.64 12.01
C ALA A 394 -34.42 8.55 11.94
N ALA A 395 -35.50 8.01 11.38
CA ALA A 395 -36.78 8.69 11.26
C ALA A 395 -37.95 7.71 11.38
N ASN A 396 -39.05 8.21 11.93
CA ASN A 396 -40.36 7.56 11.93
C ASN A 396 -41.29 8.32 10.99
N MET A 397 -42.26 7.62 10.42
CA MET A 397 -43.31 8.21 9.61
C MET A 397 -44.65 7.60 9.97
N THR A 398 -45.65 8.44 10.20
CA THR A 398 -47.05 8.02 10.35
C THR A 398 -47.86 8.55 9.18
N GLY A 399 -48.91 7.82 8.81
CA GLY A 399 -49.85 8.21 7.78
C GLY A 399 -51.28 7.95 8.26
N GLU A 400 -52.19 8.84 7.93
CA GLU A 400 -53.63 8.67 8.06
C GLU A 400 -54.31 8.97 6.72
N TRP A 401 -55.37 8.24 6.42
CA TRP A 401 -56.22 8.46 5.27
C TRP A 401 -57.67 8.34 5.68
N LYS A 402 -58.51 9.25 5.20
CA LYS A 402 -59.97 9.20 5.36
C LYS A 402 -60.58 9.34 3.99
N MET A 403 -61.11 8.23 3.49
CA MET A 403 -61.61 8.11 2.11
C MET A 403 -63.09 7.77 2.14
N GLN A 404 -63.91 8.57 1.46
CA GLN A 404 -65.34 8.31 1.30
C GLN A 404 -65.76 8.51 -0.15
N GLY A 405 -66.53 7.57 -0.70
CA GLY A 405 -67.15 7.70 -2.03
C GLY A 405 -66.22 7.36 -3.21
N TYR A 406 -65.04 6.78 -2.95
CA TYR A 406 -64.19 6.19 -3.97
C TYR A 406 -64.66 4.76 -4.30
N GLY A 407 -64.58 4.34 -5.57
CA GLY A 407 -65.10 3.06 -6.05
C GLY A 407 -64.06 2.04 -6.53
N ILE A 408 -62.77 2.37 -6.51
CA ILE A 408 -61.68 1.48 -6.96
C ILE A 408 -60.73 1.23 -5.80
N ASP A 409 -60.37 -0.03 -5.55
CA ASP A 409 -59.39 -0.39 -4.52
C ASP A 409 -58.04 0.28 -4.76
N ARG A 410 -57.48 0.85 -3.71
CA ARG A 410 -56.19 1.57 -3.74
C ARG A 410 -55.35 1.20 -2.53
N ASP A 411 -54.05 1.21 -2.74
CA ASP A 411 -53.08 1.04 -1.66
C ASP A 411 -52.83 2.35 -0.94
N HIS A 412 -52.80 2.30 0.39
CA HIS A 412 -52.41 3.41 1.25
C HIS A 412 -50.98 3.17 1.66
N THR A 413 -50.05 3.97 1.16
CA THR A 413 -48.61 3.73 1.35
C THR A 413 -47.93 4.94 1.94
N ILE A 414 -47.09 4.70 2.97
CA ILE A 414 -46.05 5.63 3.40
C ILE A 414 -44.68 4.98 3.22
N GLN A 415 -43.69 5.78 2.84
CA GLN A 415 -42.34 5.32 2.61
C GLN A 415 -41.31 6.37 3.04
N LEU A 416 -40.22 5.91 3.67
CA LEU A 416 -39.00 6.65 3.96
C LEU A 416 -37.85 6.10 3.10
N SER A 417 -36.93 6.97 2.70
CA SER A 417 -35.64 6.60 2.08
C SER A 417 -34.54 7.64 2.33
N GLY A 418 -33.30 7.31 1.95
CA GLY A 418 -32.16 8.23 1.97
C GLY A 418 -31.26 8.08 3.18
N ALA A 419 -30.87 9.20 3.81
CA ALA A 419 -29.91 9.23 4.90
C ALA A 419 -30.37 8.46 6.14
N ALA A 420 -31.69 8.42 6.39
CA ALA A 420 -32.30 7.64 7.46
C ALA A 420 -32.55 6.17 7.07
N GLY A 421 -32.17 5.73 5.86
CA GLY A 421 -32.46 4.38 5.36
C GLY A 421 -33.87 4.23 4.82
N ASP A 422 -34.24 2.98 4.52
CA ASP A 422 -35.51 2.66 3.87
C ASP A 422 -36.51 2.07 4.86
N GLY A 423 -37.75 2.56 4.81
CA GLY A 423 -38.88 2.04 5.59
C GLY A 423 -40.16 2.18 4.78
N LYS A 424 -41.03 1.18 4.79
CA LYS A 424 -42.29 1.21 4.04
C LYS A 424 -43.40 0.58 4.84
N TRP A 425 -44.59 1.16 4.75
CA TRP A 425 -45.83 0.56 5.19
C TRP A 425 -46.87 0.71 4.09
N THR A 426 -47.60 -0.36 3.80
CA THR A 426 -48.67 -0.40 2.80
C THR A 426 -49.84 -1.21 3.33
N VAL A 427 -51.06 -0.71 3.17
CA VAL A 427 -52.29 -1.49 3.31
C VAL A 427 -53.14 -1.34 2.04
N GLY A 428 -53.60 -2.46 1.50
CA GLY A 428 -54.51 -2.49 0.37
C GLY A 428 -55.97 -2.71 0.79
N GLY A 429 -56.90 -2.36 -0.10
CA GLY A 429 -58.08 -3.20 -0.27
C GLY A 429 -59.42 -2.77 0.34
N LYS A 430 -59.72 -1.47 0.50
CA LYS A 430 -61.09 -0.96 0.29
C LYS A 430 -61.04 0.48 -0.26
N PRO A 431 -62.00 0.88 -1.10
CA PRO A 431 -61.98 2.18 -1.73
C PRO A 431 -62.56 3.28 -0.81
N SER A 432 -63.10 2.93 0.35
CA SER A 432 -63.58 3.85 1.37
C SER A 432 -63.28 3.30 2.76
N GLY A 433 -62.92 4.18 3.69
CA GLY A 433 -62.56 3.84 5.06
C GLY A 433 -61.54 4.79 5.67
N ASP A 434 -61.34 4.62 6.97
CA ASP A 434 -60.31 5.30 7.75
C ASP A 434 -59.13 4.34 7.93
N TYR A 435 -57.94 4.79 7.51
CA TYR A 435 -56.71 4.01 7.59
C TYR A 435 -55.65 4.79 8.33
N SER A 436 -54.81 4.08 9.08
CA SER A 436 -53.62 4.63 9.69
C SER A 436 -52.48 3.63 9.63
N GLY A 437 -51.26 4.11 9.43
CA GLY A 437 -50.06 3.30 9.32
C GLY A 437 -48.84 3.98 9.91
N SER A 438 -47.81 3.20 10.20
CA SER A 438 -46.51 3.72 10.62
C SER A 438 -45.37 2.89 10.07
N THR A 439 -44.22 3.53 9.85
CA THR A 439 -42.97 2.88 9.49
C THR A 439 -41.80 3.63 10.12
N SER A 440 -40.65 2.97 10.23
CA SER A 440 -39.41 3.52 10.79
C SER A 440 -38.24 3.09 9.92
N ALA A 441 -37.24 3.97 9.80
CA ALA A 441 -36.00 3.68 9.10
C ALA A 441 -34.80 4.18 9.93
N GLN A 442 -33.70 3.44 9.86
CA GLN A 442 -32.39 3.90 10.34
C GLN A 442 -31.28 3.50 9.36
N ASN A 443 -30.25 4.34 9.25
CA ASN A 443 -29.06 4.02 8.47
C ASN A 443 -27.82 4.70 9.04
N THR A 444 -26.66 4.04 8.90
CA THR A 444 -25.36 4.58 9.31
C THR A 444 -24.54 4.96 8.08
N VAL A 445 -24.11 6.21 8.03
CA VAL A 445 -23.38 6.80 6.90
C VAL A 445 -22.00 7.27 7.36
N LYS A 446 -20.98 7.04 6.53
CA LYS A 446 -19.64 7.61 6.76
C LYS A 446 -19.60 9.07 6.32
N VAL A 447 -19.19 9.97 7.20
CA VAL A 447 -19.01 11.41 6.90
C VAL A 447 -17.83 11.58 5.95
N ALA A 448 -18.03 12.30 4.84
CA ALA A 448 -17.01 12.48 3.82
C ALA A 448 -15.77 13.23 4.38
N GLU A 449 -14.58 12.79 3.99
CA GLU A 449 -13.31 13.34 4.51
C GLU A 449 -12.93 14.71 3.90
N SER A 450 -13.57 15.14 2.81
CA SER A 450 -13.21 16.37 2.06
C SER A 450 -14.44 17.12 1.49
N SER A 451 -15.36 17.48 2.38
CA SER A 451 -16.66 18.13 2.10
C SER A 451 -16.70 19.50 1.40
N GLY A 452 -15.65 20.31 1.53
CA GLY A 452 -15.85 21.76 1.48
C GLY A 452 -16.48 22.27 2.79
N ASP A 453 -17.10 23.45 2.78
CA ASP A 453 -17.60 24.10 4.00
C ASP A 453 -18.93 23.52 4.51
N GLN A 454 -19.55 22.61 3.75
CA GLN A 454 -20.89 22.09 4.03
C GLN A 454 -21.02 20.58 3.75
N GLN A 455 -21.81 19.88 4.56
CA GLN A 455 -22.28 18.51 4.35
C GLN A 455 -23.81 18.50 4.32
N VAL A 456 -24.40 17.71 3.41
CA VAL A 456 -25.86 17.63 3.24
C VAL A 456 -26.32 16.18 3.25
N TYR A 457 -27.28 15.88 4.12
CA TYR A 457 -27.92 14.57 4.20
C TYR A 457 -29.41 14.70 3.93
N THR A 458 -29.97 13.82 3.11
CA THR A 458 -31.36 13.93 2.65
C THR A 458 -32.20 12.76 3.12
N VAL A 459 -33.33 13.03 3.76
CA VAL A 459 -34.38 12.05 4.07
C VAL A 459 -35.57 12.34 3.17
N ASN A 460 -36.01 11.35 2.40
CA ASN A 460 -37.20 11.47 1.55
C ASN A 460 -38.37 10.73 2.18
N ALA A 461 -39.56 11.28 2.00
CA ALA A 461 -40.81 10.70 2.47
C ALA A 461 -41.88 10.78 1.38
N ASP A 462 -42.58 9.68 1.15
CA ASP A 462 -43.67 9.57 0.18
C ASP A 462 -44.96 9.11 0.90
N LEU A 463 -46.06 9.80 0.64
CA LEU A 463 -47.42 9.44 1.05
C LEU A 463 -48.26 9.23 -0.21
N ASN A 464 -48.79 8.04 -0.40
CA ASN A 464 -49.50 7.66 -1.62
C ASN A 464 -50.88 7.07 -1.29
N PHE A 465 -51.82 7.31 -2.20
CA PHE A 465 -53.11 6.65 -2.30
C PHE A 465 -53.27 6.07 -3.71
N GLY A 466 -52.85 4.82 -3.87
CA GLY A 466 -52.66 4.15 -5.14
C GLY A 466 -51.74 4.94 -6.08
N GLY A 467 -52.14 5.08 -7.34
CA GLY A 467 -51.45 5.92 -8.34
C GLY A 467 -52.06 7.30 -8.58
N ASP A 468 -53.14 7.67 -7.88
CA ASP A 468 -53.92 8.87 -8.22
C ASP A 468 -53.51 10.08 -7.41
N ASN A 469 -53.26 9.91 -6.10
CA ASN A 469 -52.96 11.01 -5.20
C ASN A 469 -51.68 10.72 -4.43
N TRP A 470 -50.81 11.72 -4.35
CA TRP A 470 -49.56 11.62 -3.64
C TRP A 470 -49.11 12.95 -3.05
N ALA A 471 -48.34 12.83 -1.96
CA ALA A 471 -47.56 13.89 -1.37
C ALA A 471 -46.12 13.40 -1.21
N LYS A 472 -45.14 14.22 -1.58
CA LYS A 472 -43.72 13.96 -1.37
C LYS A 472 -43.10 15.05 -0.54
N MET A 473 -42.15 14.66 0.29
CA MET A 473 -41.38 15.56 1.12
C MET A 473 -39.90 15.16 1.12
N THR A 474 -39.03 16.14 0.89
CA THR A 474 -37.58 16.00 1.00
C THR A 474 -37.11 16.84 2.17
N VAL A 475 -36.44 16.23 3.14
CA VAL A 475 -35.86 16.87 4.34
C VAL A 475 -34.34 16.84 4.23
N LYS A 476 -33.72 18.00 4.02
CA LYS A 476 -32.26 18.16 3.94
C LYS A 476 -31.71 18.66 5.28
N LEU A 477 -30.72 17.96 5.81
CA LEU A 477 -29.98 18.29 7.03
C LEU A 477 -28.69 19.02 6.64
N ILE A 478 -28.56 20.29 6.99
CA ILE A 478 -27.45 21.14 6.55
C ILE A 478 -26.42 21.33 7.66
N TYR A 479 -25.25 20.72 7.47
CA TYR A 479 -24.11 20.81 8.38
C TYR A 479 -23.05 21.74 7.82
N VAL A 480 -22.57 22.69 8.62
CA VAL A 480 -21.55 23.67 8.22
C VAL A 480 -20.34 23.56 9.16
N ARG A 481 -19.14 23.76 8.62
CA ARG A 481 -17.87 23.62 9.36
C ARG A 481 -17.71 24.62 10.50
#